data_AF-A0A0K0DZY0-F1
#
_entry.id   AF-A0A0K0DZY0-F1
#
_cell.length_a   1.000
_cell.length_b   1.000
_cell.length_c   1.000
_cell.angle_alpha   90.00
_cell.angle_beta   90.00
_cell.angle_gamma   90.00
#
_symmetry.space_group_name_H-M   'P 1'
#
loop_
_entity.id
_entity.type
_entity.pdbx_description
1 polymer ?
#
loop_
_entity_poly.entity_id
_entity_poly.type
_entity_poly.pdbx_seq_one_letter_code
_entity_poly.pdbx_strand_id
1 'polypeptide(L)'
;MITANKSRKIELTEGFFKNLPYGNTDDADDTKRLQPILQIMNSRFTKDGTGIRLRLNDGEHCYATILLKDKGFEKFKANEMDNTHQSIIKVLDYSARDITKDSVRRIFIRIKDFDLIEKDSPVMA
;
A
#
# COMPACT_ATOMS: atom_id res chain seq x y z
N MET A 1 -33.43 10.10 5.36
CA MET A 1 -32.83 11.35 4.85
C MET A 1 -31.61 11.63 5.72
N ILE A 2 -30.44 11.10 5.33
CA ILE A 2 -29.14 11.40 5.96
C ILE A 2 -28.23 11.79 4.81
N THR A 3 -27.82 13.04 4.85
CA THR A 3 -27.02 13.75 3.85
C THR A 3 -25.63 13.10 3.79
N ALA A 4 -25.28 12.52 2.64
CA ALA A 4 -23.90 12.17 2.31
C ALA A 4 -23.11 13.48 2.25
N ASN A 5 -22.39 13.75 3.33
CA ASN A 5 -21.67 14.99 3.52
C ASN A 5 -20.19 14.76 3.21
N LYS A 6 -19.68 15.60 2.30
CA LYS A 6 -18.28 15.89 1.97
C LYS A 6 -17.56 14.92 1.03
N SER A 7 -17.63 15.27 -0.25
CA SER A 7 -16.54 15.16 -1.22
C SER A 7 -15.26 15.80 -0.66
N ARG A 8 -14.53 15.09 0.20
CA ARG A 8 -13.11 15.37 0.41
C ARG A 8 -12.40 14.75 -0.78
N LYS A 9 -11.78 15.59 -1.60
CA LYS A 9 -10.88 15.12 -2.67
C LYS A 9 -9.76 14.36 -1.95
N ILE A 10 -9.76 13.04 -2.08
CA ILE A 10 -8.63 12.22 -1.66
C ILE A 10 -7.53 12.50 -2.68
N GLU A 11 -6.29 12.62 -2.20
CA GLU A 11 -5.11 12.81 -3.04
C GLU A 11 -4.12 11.70 -2.69
N LEU A 12 -3.63 11.00 -3.71
CA LEU A 12 -2.59 10.01 -3.54
C LEU A 12 -1.26 10.72 -3.24
N THR A 13 -0.34 10.01 -2.60
CA THR A 13 1.00 10.55 -2.31
C THR A 13 1.89 10.42 -3.54
N GLU A 14 1.73 11.35 -4.48
CA GLU A 14 2.43 11.38 -5.77
C GLU A 14 3.94 11.22 -5.64
N GLY A 15 4.50 10.37 -6.50
CA GLY A 15 5.94 10.12 -6.59
C GLY A 15 6.53 9.35 -5.41
N PHE A 16 5.72 8.82 -4.48
CA PHE A 16 6.20 8.02 -3.36
C PHE A 16 7.16 6.90 -3.78
N PHE A 17 6.80 6.08 -4.78
CA PHE A 17 7.62 4.95 -5.21
C PHE A 17 8.93 5.39 -5.87
N LYS A 18 8.90 6.54 -6.56
CA LYS A 18 10.10 7.13 -7.18
C LYS A 18 11.05 7.70 -6.12
N ASN A 19 10.51 8.23 -5.03
CA ASN A 19 11.26 8.89 -3.96
C ASN A 19 11.59 7.96 -2.78
N LEU A 20 11.21 6.68 -2.83
CA LEU A 20 11.60 5.70 -1.83
C LEU A 20 13.13 5.63 -1.77
N PRO A 21 13.76 5.96 -0.63
CA PRO A 21 15.21 5.95 -0.53
C PRO A 21 15.72 4.52 -0.73
N TYR A 22 16.77 4.38 -1.53
CA TYR A 22 17.57 3.17 -1.53
C TYR A 22 18.24 3.00 -0.16
N GLY A 23 18.06 1.83 0.46
CA GLY A 23 18.45 1.55 1.84
C GLY A 23 17.35 0.85 2.62
N ASN A 24 17.71 0.26 3.76
CA ASN A 24 16.74 -0.37 4.65
C ASN A 24 16.03 0.72 5.46
N THR A 25 14.70 0.79 5.37
CA THR A 25 13.93 1.69 6.24
C THR A 25 13.70 1.11 7.63
N ASP A 26 14.15 -0.12 7.90
CA ASP A 26 13.98 -0.79 9.20
C ASP A 26 14.64 0.00 10.36
N ASP A 27 15.69 0.79 10.07
CA ASP A 27 16.40 1.61 11.07
C ASP A 27 15.88 3.05 11.18
N ALA A 28 14.94 3.45 10.31
CA ALA A 28 14.39 4.79 10.35
C ALA A 28 13.42 4.92 11.52
N ASP A 29 13.58 5.97 12.34
CA ASP A 29 12.64 6.39 13.38
C ASP A 29 11.21 6.37 12.83
N ASP A 30 10.38 5.46 13.37
CA ASP A 30 8.99 5.25 12.93
C ASP A 30 8.18 6.56 12.93
N THR A 31 8.54 7.52 13.78
CA THR A 31 7.86 8.83 13.87
C THR A 31 8.10 9.74 12.66
N LYS A 32 9.13 9.46 11.85
CA LYS A 32 9.49 10.27 10.67
C LYS A 32 9.16 9.62 9.34
N ARG A 33 8.69 8.36 9.33
CA ARG A 33 8.34 7.69 8.08
C ARG A 33 7.08 8.32 7.49
N LEU A 34 7.14 8.60 6.19
CA LEU A 34 5.99 9.09 5.43
C LEU A 34 4.85 8.06 5.51
N GLN A 35 3.62 8.52 5.65
CA GLN A 35 2.43 7.66 5.66
C GLN A 35 1.65 7.85 4.35
N PRO A 36 2.12 7.23 3.24
CA PRO A 36 1.58 7.52 1.92
C PRO A 36 0.13 7.03 1.78
N ILE A 37 -0.66 7.80 1.05
CA ILE A 37 -1.98 7.43 0.58
C ILE A 37 -1.81 6.80 -0.80
N LEU A 38 -2.20 5.53 -0.93
CA LEU A 38 -1.97 4.70 -2.11
C LEU A 38 -3.26 3.99 -2.51
N GLN A 39 -3.41 3.71 -3.79
CA GLN A 39 -4.54 2.95 -4.32
C GLN A 39 -4.15 1.50 -4.63
N ILE A 40 -4.96 0.54 -4.18
CA ILE A 40 -4.78 -0.88 -4.46
C ILE A 40 -5.31 -1.21 -5.86
N MET A 41 -4.40 -1.38 -6.81
CA MET A 41 -4.76 -1.72 -8.20
C MET A 41 -5.09 -3.21 -8.38
N ASN A 42 -4.44 -4.07 -7.60
CA ASN A 42 -4.65 -5.51 -7.62
C ASN A 42 -4.16 -6.13 -6.30
N SER A 43 -4.84 -7.18 -5.85
CA SER A 43 -4.45 -8.00 -4.70
C SER A 43 -4.47 -9.48 -5.08
N ARG A 44 -3.54 -10.26 -4.52
CA ARG A 44 -3.57 -11.73 -4.57
C ARG A 44 -2.96 -12.32 -3.31
N PHE A 45 -3.54 -13.39 -2.79
CA PHE A 45 -2.93 -14.10 -1.67
C PHE A 45 -1.57 -14.71 -2.05
N THR A 46 -0.66 -14.78 -1.09
CA THR A 46 0.57 -15.58 -1.24
C THR A 46 0.23 -17.07 -1.26
N LYS A 47 1.08 -17.90 -1.86
CA LYS A 47 0.84 -19.36 -2.01
C LYS A 47 0.65 -20.07 -0.66
N ASP A 48 1.34 -19.60 0.37
CA ASP A 48 1.25 -20.10 1.75
C ASP A 48 0.08 -19.51 2.54
N GLY A 49 -0.70 -18.59 1.95
CA GLY A 49 -1.83 -17.93 2.62
C GLY A 49 -1.45 -16.99 3.76
N THR A 50 -0.16 -16.69 3.97
CA THR A 50 0.33 -15.88 5.10
C THR A 50 0.40 -14.38 4.82
N GLY A 51 0.02 -13.94 3.62
CA GLY A 51 0.05 -12.54 3.24
C GLY A 51 -0.61 -12.29 1.90
N ILE A 52 -0.56 -11.03 1.47
CA ILE A 52 -1.16 -10.59 0.20
C ILE A 52 -0.11 -9.84 -0.60
N ARG A 53 0.01 -10.16 -1.89
CA ARG A 53 0.78 -9.39 -2.85
C ARG A 53 -0.11 -8.30 -3.43
N LEU A 54 0.29 -7.05 -3.24
CA LEU A 54 -0.40 -5.89 -3.76
C LEU A 54 0.34 -5.31 -4.97
N ARG A 55 -0.43 -4.76 -5.90
CA ARG A 55 0.02 -3.72 -6.82
C ARG A 55 -0.61 -2.42 -6.35
N LEU A 56 0.22 -1.44 -6.05
CA LEU A 56 -0.22 -0.13 -5.55
C LEU A 56 0.10 0.97 -6.56
N ASN A 57 -0.74 1.99 -6.59
CA ASN A 57 -0.57 3.22 -7.35
C ASN A 57 -0.38 4.40 -6.39
N ASP A 58 0.61 5.25 -6.64
CA ASP A 58 0.87 6.46 -5.85
C ASP A 58 0.37 7.75 -6.52
N GLY A 59 -0.25 7.65 -7.69
CA GLY A 59 -0.69 8.79 -8.52
C GLY A 59 0.22 8.98 -9.73
N GLU A 60 1.52 8.72 -9.62
CA GLU A 60 2.45 8.82 -10.75
C GLU A 60 2.93 7.45 -11.25
N HIS A 61 3.11 6.50 -10.34
CA HIS A 61 3.75 5.22 -10.58
C HIS A 61 2.96 4.08 -9.94
N CYS A 62 2.92 2.95 -10.66
CA CYS A 62 2.45 1.68 -10.13
C CYS A 62 3.63 0.82 -9.68
N TYR A 63 3.61 0.34 -8.43
CA TYR A 63 4.59 -0.60 -7.92
C TYR A 63 3.95 -1.95 -7.62
N ALA A 64 4.51 -3.02 -8.18
CA ALA A 64 3.98 -4.38 -8.01
C ALA A 64 4.75 -5.14 -6.91
N THR A 65 4.15 -6.24 -6.45
CA THR A 65 4.77 -7.24 -5.55
C THR A 65 5.05 -6.78 -4.11
N ILE A 66 4.40 -5.71 -3.68
CA ILE A 66 4.39 -5.25 -2.29
C ILE A 66 3.73 -6.31 -1.41
N LEU A 67 4.33 -6.64 -0.27
CA LEU A 67 3.81 -7.64 0.65
C LEU A 67 2.99 -7.00 1.77
N LEU A 68 1.72 -7.32 1.87
CA LEU A 68 0.91 -7.02 3.03
C LEU A 68 0.95 -8.21 4.00
N LYS A 69 1.39 -7.95 5.23
CA LYS A 69 1.50 -8.95 6.31
C LYS A 69 1.05 -8.38 7.65
N ASP A 70 1.09 -9.23 8.68
CA ASP A 70 0.87 -8.86 10.07
C ASP A 70 -0.52 -8.21 10.26
N LYS A 71 -0.61 -7.11 11.02
CA LYS A 71 -1.86 -6.40 11.28
C LYS A 71 -2.56 -5.94 10.00
N GLY A 72 -1.80 -5.56 8.97
CA GLY A 72 -2.33 -5.20 7.66
C GLY A 72 -3.04 -6.39 7.00
N PHE A 73 -2.50 -7.60 7.09
CA PHE A 73 -3.16 -8.78 6.54
C PHE A 73 -4.50 -9.06 7.24
N GLU A 74 -4.55 -8.95 8.58
CA GLU A 74 -5.79 -9.11 9.33
C GLU A 74 -6.81 -8.01 9.01
N LYS A 75 -6.38 -6.75 8.90
CA LYS A 75 -7.25 -5.63 8.49
C LYS A 75 -7.81 -5.82 7.09
N PHE A 76 -7.03 -6.33 6.14
CA PHE A 76 -7.48 -6.57 4.78
C PHE A 76 -8.64 -7.58 4.76
N LYS A 77 -8.51 -8.68 5.50
CA LYS A 77 -9.58 -9.69 5.62
C LYS A 77 -10.80 -9.14 6.37
N ALA A 78 -10.58 -8.46 7.48
CA ALA A 78 -11.67 -7.89 8.28
C ALA A 78 -12.49 -6.85 7.50
N ASN A 79 -11.89 -6.20 6.50
CA ASN A 79 -12.57 -5.29 5.59
C ASN A 79 -13.05 -5.97 4.29
N GLU A 80 -12.98 -7.30 4.15
CA GLU A 80 -13.47 -8.03 2.94
C GLU A 80 -12.91 -7.46 1.63
N MET A 81 -11.66 -7.02 1.66
CA MET A 81 -11.03 -6.31 0.53
C MET A 81 -10.61 -7.23 -0.61
N ASP A 82 -10.78 -8.55 -0.45
CA ASP A 82 -10.58 -9.57 -1.47
C ASP A 82 -11.61 -9.47 -2.61
N ASN A 83 -12.78 -8.90 -2.33
CA ASN A 83 -13.86 -8.68 -3.30
C ASN A 83 -13.95 -7.23 -3.81
N THR A 84 -13.12 -6.33 -3.27
CA THR A 84 -13.12 -4.90 -3.63
C THR A 84 -12.03 -4.61 -4.65
N HIS A 85 -12.32 -3.68 -5.56
CA HIS A 85 -11.34 -3.18 -6.50
C HIS A 85 -10.87 -1.79 -6.07
N GLN A 86 -9.62 -1.42 -6.36
CA GLN A 86 -9.23 -0.01 -6.38
C GLN A 86 -9.39 0.77 -5.05
N SER A 87 -9.41 0.06 -3.91
CA SER A 87 -9.49 0.66 -2.57
C SER A 87 -8.32 1.60 -2.30
N ILE A 88 -8.58 2.70 -1.61
CA ILE A 88 -7.57 3.66 -1.18
C ILE A 88 -7.20 3.40 0.28
N ILE A 89 -5.89 3.28 0.53
CA ILE A 89 -5.33 3.04 1.85
C ILE A 89 -4.34 4.12 2.24
N LYS A 90 -4.28 4.46 3.52
CA LYS A 90 -3.15 5.18 4.12
C LYS A 90 -2.22 4.17 4.76
N VAL A 91 -1.00 4.05 4.27
CA VAL A 91 0.01 3.16 4.87
C VAL A 91 0.48 3.78 6.18
N LEU A 92 0.34 3.03 7.27
CA LEU A 92 0.74 3.49 8.61
C LEU A 92 2.14 3.03 8.98
N ASP A 93 2.48 1.80 8.61
CA ASP A 93 3.77 1.18 8.87
C ASP A 93 4.16 0.25 7.72
N TYR A 94 5.40 0.43 7.26
CA TYR A 94 6.02 -0.39 6.24
C TYR A 94 7.52 -0.46 6.45
N SER A 95 8.12 -1.50 5.88
CA SER A 95 9.55 -1.55 5.62
C SER A 95 9.86 -1.68 4.13
N ALA A 96 10.93 -1.04 3.70
CA ALA A 96 11.51 -1.17 2.39
C ALA A 96 12.96 -1.61 2.56
N ARG A 97 13.37 -2.62 1.80
CA ARG A 97 14.75 -3.11 1.78
C ARG A 97 15.21 -3.38 0.36
N ASP A 98 16.49 -3.16 0.11
CA ASP A 98 17.09 -3.53 -1.16
C ASP A 98 17.18 -5.05 -1.30
N ILE A 99 16.78 -5.55 -2.46
CA ILE A 99 16.98 -6.94 -2.85
C ILE A 99 17.61 -6.99 -4.25
N THR A 100 18.50 -7.95 -4.46
CA THR A 100 19.00 -8.28 -5.80
C THR A 100 18.35 -9.59 -6.22
N LYS A 101 17.63 -9.56 -7.34
CA LYS A 101 17.07 -10.76 -7.95
C LYS A 101 17.37 -10.76 -9.45
N ASP A 102 17.93 -11.85 -9.95
CA ASP A 102 18.27 -12.03 -11.37
C ASP A 102 19.18 -10.88 -11.88
N SER A 103 20.15 -10.46 -11.07
CA SER A 103 21.05 -9.31 -11.31
C SER A 103 20.35 -7.94 -11.42
N VAL A 104 19.06 -7.86 -11.07
CA VAL A 104 18.31 -6.61 -11.02
C VAL A 104 18.09 -6.20 -9.56
N ARG A 105 18.55 -4.99 -9.20
CA ARG A 105 18.24 -4.38 -7.92
C ARG A 105 16.78 -3.95 -7.89
N ARG A 106 16.06 -4.30 -6.83
CA ARG A 106 14.67 -3.93 -6.57
C ARG A 106 14.50 -3.56 -5.11
N ILE A 107 13.43 -2.83 -4.82
CA ILE A 107 13.04 -2.52 -3.44
C ILE A 107 11.92 -3.48 -3.05
N PHE A 108 12.15 -4.27 -2.01
CA PHE A 108 11.11 -5.10 -1.43
C PHE A 108 10.38 -4.32 -0.35
N ILE A 109 9.10 -4.02 -0.59
CA ILE A 109 8.25 -3.30 0.35
C ILE A 109 7.34 -4.31 1.10
N ARG A 110 7.34 -4.25 2.42
CA ARG A 110 6.40 -4.94 3.30
C ARG A 110 5.56 -3.92 4.07
N ILE A 111 4.25 -3.90 3.83
CA ILE A 111 3.29 -3.13 4.63
C ILE A 111 2.85 -3.98 5.83
N LYS A 112 3.00 -3.41 7.03
CA LYS A 112 2.65 -4.04 8.31
C LYS A 112 1.32 -3.54 8.85
N ASP A 113 0.96 -2.29 8.58
CA ASP A 113 -0.32 -1.69 8.98
C ASP A 113 -0.77 -0.59 8.00
N PHE A 114 -2.09 -0.43 7.88
CA PHE A 114 -2.73 0.60 7.05
C PHE A 114 -4.10 0.99 7.61
N ASP A 115 -4.61 2.15 7.23
CA ASP A 115 -6.01 2.51 7.39
C ASP A 115 -6.71 2.51 6.03
N LEU A 116 -7.90 1.94 5.98
CA LEU A 116 -8.77 1.99 4.81
C LEU A 116 -9.43 3.37 4.75
N ILE A 117 -9.21 4.10 3.66
CA ILE A 117 -9.85 5.41 3.43
C ILE A 117 -11.16 5.21 2.68
N GLU A 118 -11.11 4.46 1.58
CA GLU A 118 -12.25 4.25 0.69
C GLU A 118 -12.16 2.89 0.00
N LYS A 119 -13.31 2.23 -0.21
CA LYS A 119 -13.44 1.01 -1.03
C LYS A 119 -13.98 1.38 -2.40
N ASP A 120 -13.57 0.63 -3.43
CA ASP A 120 -14.16 0.71 -4.77
C ASP A 120 -14.08 2.13 -5.40
N SER A 121 -13.02 2.86 -5.08
CA SER A 121 -12.74 4.17 -5.67
C SER A 121 -12.38 4.03 -7.15
N PRO A 122 -12.77 4.97 -8.03
CA PRO A 122 -12.22 5.06 -9.38
C PRO A 122 -10.69 5.13 -9.36
N VAL A 123 -10.03 4.64 -10.42
CA VAL A 123 -8.58 4.79 -10.59
C VAL A 123 -8.22 6.27 -10.59
N MET A 124 -7.33 6.65 -9.68
CA MET A 124 -6.79 8.00 -9.62
C MET A 124 -5.50 8.07 -10.43
N ALA A 125 -5.34 9.16 -11.18
CA ALA A 125 -4.15 9.50 -11.96
C ALA A 125 -3.57 10.81 -11.48
#